data_AF-A0A846PL04-F1
#
_entry.id   AF-A0A846PL04-F1
#
_cell.length_a   1.000
_cell.length_b   1.000
_cell.length_c   1.000
_cell.angle_alpha   90.00
_cell.angle_beta   90.00
_cell.angle_gamma   90.00
#
_symmetry.space_group_name_H-M   'P 1'
#
loop_
_entity.id
_entity.type
_entity.pdbx_description
1 polymer ?
#
loop_
_entity_poly.entity_id
_entity_poly.type
_entity_poly.pdbx_seq_one_letter_code
_entity_poly.pdbx_strand_id
1 'polypeptide(L)'
;MDKKSKQYIVAYARRVFGWSPQYKQCKIKYELGDKIMFCAGCEQACCKRPEGYTEEEYKLIPDLINMDYEIDHINPVIKLEGWDDDDWNGFYNRLFVDINGLQILCKCCHYLKTRIESDIRREFKNKGYK
;
A
#
# COMPACT_ATOMS: atom_id res chain seq x y z
N MET A 1 -21.79 7.05 11.82
CA MET A 1 -20.76 6.93 12.91
C MET A 1 -19.70 8.03 12.79
N ASP A 2 -19.23 8.59 13.91
CA ASP A 2 -18.32 9.74 13.92
C ASP A 2 -16.87 9.38 13.53
N LYS A 3 -16.07 10.41 13.23
CA LYS A 3 -14.68 10.28 12.76
C LYS A 3 -13.76 9.58 13.76
N LYS A 4 -13.91 9.82 15.07
CA LYS A 4 -13.04 9.22 16.10
C LYS A 4 -13.32 7.73 16.21
N SER A 5 -14.59 7.34 16.18
CA SER A 5 -14.99 5.92 16.15
C SER A 5 -14.42 5.18 14.93
N LYS A 6 -14.48 5.79 13.74
CA LYS A 6 -13.86 5.21 12.52
C LYS A 6 -12.35 5.02 12.68
N GLN A 7 -11.64 6.03 13.18
CA GLN A 7 -10.19 5.95 13.40
C GLN A 7 -9.81 4.87 14.41
N TYR A 8 -10.59 4.74 15.49
CA TYR A 8 -10.36 3.72 16.50
C TYR A 8 -10.50 2.31 15.94
N ILE A 9 -11.56 2.04 15.17
CA ILE A 9 -11.80 0.73 14.55
C ILE A 9 -10.70 0.39 13.55
N VAL A 10 -10.27 1.34 12.71
CA VAL A 10 -9.14 1.11 11.78
C VAL A 10 -7.85 0.81 12.54
N ALA A 11 -7.55 1.56 13.60
CA ALA A 11 -6.37 1.33 14.42
C ALA A 11 -6.42 -0.05 15.12
N TYR A 12 -7.58 -0.42 15.64
CA TYR A 12 -7.80 -1.73 16.26
C TYR A 12 -7.66 -2.86 15.25
N ALA A 13 -8.28 -2.76 14.08
CA ALA A 13 -8.18 -3.76 13.01
C ALA A 13 -6.72 -3.97 12.57
N ARG A 14 -5.95 -2.89 12.38
CA ARG A 14 -4.51 -2.97 12.09
C ARG A 14 -3.72 -3.63 13.22
N ARG A 15 -4.10 -3.40 14.48
CA ARG A 15 -3.43 -4.01 15.63
C ARG A 15 -3.73 -5.51 15.75
N VAL A 16 -4.98 -5.90 15.54
CA VAL A 16 -5.44 -7.29 15.75
C VAL A 16 -5.14 -8.18 14.55
N PHE A 17 -5.49 -7.71 13.36
CA PHE A 17 -5.34 -8.49 12.13
C PHE A 17 -4.00 -8.23 11.44
N GLY A 18 -3.39 -7.06 11.66
CA GLY A 18 -2.16 -6.68 10.95
C GLY A 18 -2.44 -6.40 9.47
N TRP A 19 -1.90 -7.27 8.61
CA TRP A 19 -2.10 -7.29 7.17
C TRP A 19 -3.18 -8.32 6.79
N SER A 20 -3.61 -8.35 5.52
CA SER A 20 -4.38 -9.47 5.00
C SER A 20 -3.73 -10.81 5.43
N PRO A 21 -4.49 -11.81 5.93
CA PRO A 21 -3.95 -13.12 6.31
C PRO A 21 -3.09 -13.78 5.22
N GLN A 22 -3.35 -13.43 3.96
CA GLN A 22 -2.66 -13.88 2.76
C GLN A 22 -1.29 -13.22 2.57
N TYR A 23 -0.92 -12.20 3.36
CA TYR A 23 0.40 -11.56 3.34
C TYR A 23 1.54 -12.57 3.45
N LYS A 24 1.43 -13.52 4.39
CA LYS A 24 2.46 -14.57 4.58
C LYS A 24 2.55 -15.48 3.36
N GLN A 25 1.43 -15.79 2.71
CA GLN A 25 1.41 -16.61 1.51
C GLN A 25 2.01 -15.86 0.31
N CYS A 26 1.74 -14.56 0.18
CA CYS A 26 2.37 -13.68 -0.81
C CYS A 26 3.89 -13.65 -0.61
N LYS A 27 4.33 -13.48 0.63
CA LYS A 27 5.75 -13.54 1.01
C LYS A 27 6.38 -14.89 0.69
N ILE A 28 5.73 -16.00 1.04
CA ILE A 28 6.24 -17.34 0.76
C ILE A 28 6.32 -17.58 -0.77
N LYS A 29 5.30 -17.19 -1.53
CA LYS A 29 5.37 -17.27 -3.01
C LYS A 29 6.51 -16.43 -3.58
N TYR A 30 6.79 -15.27 -2.99
CA TYR A 30 7.93 -14.45 -3.36
C TYR A 30 9.27 -15.13 -3.04
N GLU A 31 9.42 -15.65 -1.82
CA GLU A 31 10.69 -16.25 -1.35
C GLU A 31 10.97 -17.63 -2.00
N LEU A 32 9.92 -18.38 -2.36
CA LEU A 32 10.01 -19.68 -3.02
C LEU A 32 10.02 -19.62 -4.55
N GLY A 33 9.65 -18.49 -5.16
CA GLY A 33 9.80 -18.26 -6.61
C GLY A 33 11.26 -18.00 -7.00
N ASP A 34 11.58 -18.01 -8.29
CA ASP A 34 12.93 -17.82 -8.86
C ASP A 34 13.58 -16.43 -8.59
N LYS A 35 13.13 -15.68 -7.57
CA LYS A 35 13.62 -14.35 -7.13
C LYS A 35 13.63 -13.25 -8.19
N ILE A 36 13.31 -13.57 -9.44
CA ILE A 36 13.11 -12.64 -10.54
C ILE A 36 11.60 -12.40 -10.62
N MET A 37 11.12 -11.53 -9.74
CA MET A 37 9.76 -11.00 -9.84
C MET A 37 9.84 -9.52 -10.16
N PHE A 38 9.15 -9.15 -11.22
CA PHE A 38 9.02 -7.79 -11.68
C PHE A 38 8.19 -7.00 -10.67
N CYS A 39 8.70 -5.87 -10.20
CA CYS A 39 7.94 -4.94 -9.38
C CYS A 39 6.66 -4.56 -10.13
N ALA A 40 5.49 -4.66 -9.49
CA ALA A 40 4.23 -4.32 -10.15
C ALA A 40 4.15 -2.84 -10.58
N GLY A 41 4.97 -1.97 -9.98
CA GLY A 41 5.02 -0.55 -10.32
C GLY A 41 5.98 -0.20 -11.46
N CYS A 42 7.17 -0.81 -11.51
CA CYS A 42 8.19 -0.48 -12.53
C CYS A 42 8.48 -1.60 -13.53
N GLU A 43 7.83 -2.76 -13.38
CA GLU A 43 7.99 -3.94 -14.23
C GLU A 43 9.45 -4.39 -14.42
N GLN A 44 10.32 -4.06 -13.45
CA GLN A 44 11.73 -4.44 -13.45
C GLN A 44 12.00 -5.43 -12.30
N ALA A 45 12.95 -6.33 -12.53
CA ALA A 45 13.47 -7.23 -11.51
C ALA A 45 14.29 -6.40 -10.48
N CYS A 46 13.59 -5.72 -9.57
CA CYS A 46 14.14 -5.01 -8.41
C CYS A 46 15.22 -3.96 -8.75
N CYS A 47 14.78 -2.78 -9.18
CA CYS A 47 15.66 -1.67 -9.54
C CYS A 47 16.47 -1.12 -8.35
N LYS A 48 17.78 -0.97 -8.54
CA LYS A 48 18.67 -0.17 -7.69
C LYS A 48 18.44 1.35 -7.81
N ARG A 49 17.56 1.78 -8.73
CA ARG A 49 17.07 3.15 -8.92
C ARG A 49 15.97 3.13 -10.00
N PRO A 50 14.75 3.63 -9.77
CA PRO A 50 13.78 3.77 -10.85
C PRO A 50 14.25 4.86 -11.82
N GLU A 51 14.03 4.64 -13.12
CA GLU A 51 14.16 5.72 -14.12
C GLU A 51 13.13 6.82 -13.81
N GLY A 52 13.56 8.09 -13.90
CA GLY A 52 12.68 9.25 -13.68
C GLY A 52 12.82 9.98 -12.34
N TYR A 53 13.75 9.58 -11.47
CA TYR A 53 14.06 10.28 -10.21
C TYR A 53 15.36 11.08 -10.30
N THR A 54 15.34 12.34 -9.82
CA THR A 54 16.58 13.09 -9.60
C THR A 54 17.39 12.50 -8.42
N GLU A 55 18.68 12.83 -8.34
CA GLU A 55 19.53 12.43 -7.21
C GLU A 55 18.96 12.91 -5.87
N GLU A 56 18.39 14.10 -5.86
CA GLU A 56 17.83 14.74 -4.68
C GLU A 56 16.56 14.01 -4.22
N GLU A 57 15.68 13.64 -5.16
CA GLU A 57 14.46 12.87 -4.86
C GLU A 57 14.79 11.46 -4.36
N TYR A 58 15.82 10.83 -4.93
CA TYR A 58 16.28 9.50 -4.50
C TYR A 58 16.80 9.53 -3.05
N LYS A 59 17.58 10.56 -2.67
CA LYS A 59 18.11 10.72 -1.31
C LYS A 59 17.03 10.98 -0.24
N LEU A 60 15.85 11.41 -0.64
CA LEU A 60 14.72 11.67 0.27
C LEU A 60 13.91 10.40 0.59
N ILE A 61 14.14 9.29 -0.10
CA ILE A 61 13.46 8.01 0.17
C ILE A 61 14.17 7.34 1.36
N PRO A 62 13.50 7.22 2.53
CA PRO A 62 14.11 6.58 3.69
C PRO A 62 14.40 5.09 3.43
N ASP A 63 15.51 4.58 3.96
CA ASP A 63 15.85 3.14 4.04
C ASP A 63 16.01 2.39 2.70
N LEU A 64 16.46 3.06 1.63
CA LEU A 64 16.84 2.45 0.34
C LEU A 64 18.02 1.45 0.41
N ILE A 65 18.76 1.45 1.54
CA ILE A 65 19.97 0.62 1.71
C ILE A 65 19.61 -0.87 1.83
N ASN A 66 18.40 -1.21 2.25
CA ASN A 66 17.91 -2.58 2.30
C ASN A 66 16.94 -2.82 1.14
N MET A 67 17.39 -3.58 0.14
CA MET A 67 16.65 -4.01 -1.07
C MET A 67 15.49 -4.98 -0.76
N ASP A 68 14.82 -4.80 0.37
CA ASP A 68 13.67 -5.58 0.77
C ASP A 68 12.42 -4.92 0.19
N TYR A 69 11.85 -5.60 -0.78
CA TYR A 69 10.50 -5.40 -1.30
C TYR A 69 9.46 -5.18 -0.19
N GLU A 70 8.38 -4.49 -0.52
CA GLU A 70 7.19 -4.32 0.31
C GLU A 70 6.01 -5.03 -0.35
N ILE A 71 5.17 -5.69 0.44
CA ILE A 71 3.91 -6.25 -0.02
C ILE A 71 2.82 -5.25 0.31
N ASP A 72 2.10 -4.80 -0.72
CA ASP A 72 1.08 -3.77 -0.59
C ASP A 72 -0.25 -4.22 -1.22
N HIS A 73 -1.35 -3.58 -0.82
CA HIS A 73 -2.64 -3.83 -1.45
C HIS A 73 -2.70 -3.11 -2.81
N ILE A 74 -3.22 -3.80 -3.83
CA ILE A 74 -3.49 -3.19 -5.14
C ILE A 74 -4.53 -2.08 -4.97
N ASN A 75 -5.65 -2.42 -4.32
CA ASN A 75 -6.68 -1.47 -3.94
C ASN A 75 -6.44 -1.00 -2.49
N PRO A 76 -6.32 0.30 -2.23
CA PRO A 76 -5.99 0.78 -0.90
C PRO A 76 -7.09 0.43 0.10
N VAL A 77 -6.70 -0.13 1.26
CA VAL A 77 -7.63 -0.55 2.32
C VAL A 77 -8.56 0.61 2.73
N ILE A 78 -7.97 1.80 2.88
CA ILE A 78 -8.70 3.05 3.07
C ILE A 78 -8.86 3.71 1.70
N LYS A 79 -10.11 3.92 1.28
CA LYS A 79 -10.45 4.62 0.04
C LYS A 79 -9.70 5.96 -0.05
N LEU A 80 -9.36 6.33 -1.27
CA LEU A 80 -8.75 7.62 -1.57
C LEU A 80 -9.79 8.75 -1.49
N GLU A 81 -11.05 8.38 -1.73
CA GLU A 81 -12.20 9.27 -1.83
C GLU A 81 -13.28 8.83 -0.85
N GLY A 82 -13.58 9.68 0.13
CA GLY A 82 -14.66 9.48 1.10
C GLY A 82 -14.53 8.23 1.96
N TRP A 83 -15.67 7.80 2.50
CA TRP A 83 -15.82 6.56 3.26
C TRP A 83 -16.92 5.71 2.61
N ASP A 84 -16.89 4.38 2.78
CA ASP A 84 -18.00 3.53 2.34
C ASP A 84 -19.27 3.90 3.12
N ASP A 85 -20.36 4.24 2.42
CA ASP A 85 -21.61 4.72 3.04
C ASP A 85 -22.07 3.81 4.19
N ASP A 86 -21.98 4.30 5.44
CA ASP A 86 -22.27 3.70 6.76
C ASP A 86 -22.01 2.19 7.01
N ASP A 87 -21.41 1.47 6.06
CA ASP A 87 -21.14 0.03 6.10
C ASP A 87 -19.63 -0.24 6.12
N TRP A 88 -19.22 -1.07 7.07
CA TRP A 88 -17.83 -1.49 7.22
C TRP A 88 -17.42 -2.61 6.25
N ASN A 89 -18.37 -3.23 5.57
CA ASN A 89 -18.11 -4.31 4.62
C ASN A 89 -17.10 -3.90 3.54
N GLY A 90 -17.18 -2.67 3.03
CA GLY A 90 -16.21 -2.18 2.04
C GLY A 90 -14.77 -2.13 2.58
N PHE A 91 -14.59 -1.68 3.83
CA PHE A 91 -13.29 -1.69 4.50
C PHE A 91 -12.79 -3.12 4.73
N TYR A 92 -13.64 -4.01 5.25
CA TYR A 92 -13.26 -5.40 5.51
C TYR A 92 -12.90 -6.15 4.24
N ASN A 93 -13.66 -5.96 3.16
CA ASN A 93 -13.38 -6.60 1.86
C ASN A 93 -12.04 -6.16 1.27
N ARG A 94 -11.61 -4.91 1.51
CA ARG A 94 -10.28 -4.43 1.07
C ARG A 94 -9.16 -4.84 2.02
N LEU A 95 -9.46 -5.05 3.30
CA LEU A 95 -8.48 -5.53 4.28
C LEU A 95 -8.18 -7.02 4.10
N PHE A 96 -9.19 -7.82 3.79
CA PHE A 96 -9.11 -9.28 3.69
C PHE A 96 -9.16 -9.74 2.23
N VAL A 97 -8.17 -9.32 1.45
CA VAL A 97 -8.03 -9.73 0.05
C VAL A 97 -7.26 -11.03 -0.09
N ASP A 98 -7.60 -11.78 -1.12
CA ASP A 98 -6.77 -12.90 -1.58
C ASP A 98 -5.41 -12.43 -2.07
N ILE A 99 -4.51 -13.38 -2.31
CA ILE A 99 -3.15 -13.11 -2.80
C ILE A 99 -3.13 -12.25 -4.07
N ASN A 100 -4.15 -12.36 -4.93
CA ASN A 100 -4.26 -11.58 -6.16
C ASN A 100 -4.62 -10.10 -5.92
N GLY A 101 -5.09 -9.75 -4.72
CA GLY A 101 -5.31 -8.37 -4.31
C GLY A 101 -4.08 -7.70 -3.69
N LEU A 102 -2.97 -8.44 -3.60
CA LEU A 102 -1.69 -7.97 -3.12
C LEU A 102 -0.69 -7.85 -4.28
N GLN A 103 0.23 -6.90 -4.15
CA GLN A 103 1.31 -6.67 -5.09
C GLN A 103 2.63 -6.52 -4.37
N ILE A 104 3.72 -6.85 -5.05
CA ILE A 104 5.08 -6.71 -4.55
C ILE A 104 5.70 -5.50 -5.22
N LEU A 105 6.13 -4.54 -4.41
CA LEU A 105 6.70 -3.29 -4.85
C LEU A 105 8.11 -3.14 -4.27
N CYS A 106 9.03 -2.55 -5.04
CA CYS A 106 10.25 -2.04 -4.42
C CYS A 106 9.91 -0.83 -3.53
N LYS A 107 10.78 -0.49 -2.57
CA LYS A 107 10.56 0.65 -1.67
C LYS A 107 10.30 1.96 -2.42
N CYS A 108 10.95 2.19 -3.56
CA CYS A 108 10.72 3.38 -4.38
C CYS A 108 9.29 3.43 -4.92
N CYS A 109 8.82 2.34 -5.54
CA CYS A 109 7.48 2.26 -6.10
C CYS A 109 6.41 2.30 -5.00
N HIS A 110 6.67 1.64 -3.87
CA HIS A 110 5.78 1.71 -2.70
C HIS A 110 5.69 3.13 -2.14
N TYR A 111 6.82 3.83 -2.01
CA TYR A 111 6.87 5.23 -1.58
C TYR A 111 6.09 6.13 -2.55
N LEU A 112 6.31 5.98 -3.87
CA LEU A 112 5.59 6.74 -4.89
C LEU A 112 4.08 6.53 -4.81
N LYS A 113 3.64 5.27 -4.74
CA LYS A 113 2.22 4.92 -4.59
C LYS A 113 1.64 5.58 -3.34
N THR A 114 2.32 5.44 -2.20
CA THR A 114 1.89 6.05 -0.93
C THR A 114 1.76 7.57 -1.04
N ARG A 115 2.70 8.23 -1.71
CA ARG A 115 2.67 9.68 -1.94
C ARG A 115 1.48 10.09 -2.80
N ILE A 116 1.29 9.44 -3.96
CA ILE A 116 0.18 9.70 -4.88
C ILE A 116 -1.16 9.52 -4.15
N GLU A 117 -1.34 8.40 -3.45
CA GLU A 117 -2.57 8.16 -2.69
C GLU A 117 -2.83 9.20 -1.60
N SER A 118 -1.78 9.65 -0.92
CA SER A 118 -1.87 10.68 0.12
C SER A 118 -2.24 12.04 -0.46
N ASP A 119 -1.70 12.36 -1.64
CA ASP A 119 -2.02 13.58 -2.38
C ASP A 119 -3.49 13.57 -2.82
N ILE A 120 -3.99 12.46 -3.37
CA ILE A 120 -5.41 12.30 -3.74
C ILE A 120 -6.32 12.47 -2.51
N ARG A 121 -6.01 11.82 -1.38
CA ARG A 121 -6.78 11.97 -0.13
C ARG A 121 -6.82 13.41 0.35
N ARG A 122 -5.70 14.13 0.23
CA ARG A 122 -5.60 15.55 0.61
C ARG A 122 -6.44 16.42 -0.32
N GLU A 123 -6.38 16.18 -1.62
CA GLU A 123 -7.20 16.90 -2.60
C GLU A 123 -8.69 16.70 -2.37
N PHE A 124 -9.11 15.45 -2.13
CA PHE A 124 -10.51 15.14 -1.86
C PHE A 124 -11.03 15.87 -0.61
N LYS A 125 -10.22 15.90 0.45
CA LYS A 125 -10.51 16.66 1.67
C LYS A 125 -10.60 18.16 1.41
N ASN A 126 -9.70 18.72 0.59
CA ASN A 126 -9.68 20.15 0.26
C ASN A 126 -10.91 20.57 -0.55
N LYS A 127 -11.49 19.67 -1.36
CA LYS A 127 -12.73 19.90 -2.12
C LYS A 127 -14.00 19.84 -1.24
N GLY A 128 -13.87 19.59 0.07
CA GLY A 128 -14.99 19.62 1.01
C GLY A 128 -15.87 18.36 1.00
N TYR A 129 -15.45 17.32 0.29
CA TYR A 129 -16.14 16.04 0.31
C TYR A 129 -15.90 15.31 1.65
N LYS A 130 -16.95 14.70 2.19
CA LYS A 130 -16.92 13.97 3.47
C LYS A 130 -16.53 12.50 3.30
#